data_AF-A0AAV9G4K0-F1
#
_entry.id   AF-A0AAV9G4K0-F1
#
_cell.length_a   1.000
_cell.length_b   1.000
_cell.length_c   1.000
_cell.angle_alpha   90.00
_cell.angle_beta   90.00
_cell.angle_gamma   90.00
#
_symmetry.space_group_name_H-M   'P 1'
#
loop_
_entity.id
_entity.type
_entity.pdbx_description
1 polymer ?
#
loop_
_entity_poly.entity_id
_entity_poly.type
_entity_poly.pdbx_seq_one_letter_code
_entity_poly.pdbx_strand_id
1 'polypeptide(L)'
;MLGSIASLGFSIRTKSPDNRIRAVNSSRPFLTRTAFWFKPDIEVPSTTIKRGPCPSLISIKHHQQSHLFGGLKMSHPNLIVALLAGLVGSSAAAAVSLTPELNLFRRDPVPTHLPGCSNPDDSKFQPVLDFDRDGCYNVPAIGADGFLNPGAGCRAGSSPEGGCRDEWDLLNDQVYARTRCNNGWCAHMYGYYFEKDWRDGLCAIGHVHDWEHVVVWTRVENGQRVAKYVAASAHGKYNIKSRTDSSLRWHGGTHPKIVYHRDDAGGGTHAFRFARADDDNLENHFGTWIQGVLISYRGYPSEWLRNRMLSHNWGAATIDFKDAVFQAALNKARPAEASAFNSGTDEQSPGKPNGCGF
;
A
#
# COMPACT_ATOMS: atom_id res chain seq x y z
N MET A 1 23.67 -68.94 -42.27
CA MET A 1 22.36 -69.51 -42.64
C MET A 1 21.32 -68.40 -42.53
N LEU A 2 20.82 -67.96 -43.67
CA LEU A 2 19.69 -67.05 -43.82
C LEU A 2 18.41 -67.80 -43.46
N GLY A 3 17.48 -67.12 -42.77
CA GLY A 3 16.13 -67.62 -42.52
C GLY A 3 15.15 -66.47 -42.70
N SER A 4 14.35 -66.57 -43.75
CA SER A 4 13.44 -65.55 -44.27
C SER A 4 12.00 -66.09 -44.25
N ILE A 5 11.03 -65.18 -44.08
CA ILE A 5 9.64 -65.24 -44.58
C ILE A 5 8.65 -66.18 -43.86
N ALA A 6 7.57 -65.64 -43.29
CA ALA A 6 6.21 -65.67 -43.88
C ALA A 6 5.13 -65.31 -42.84
N SER A 7 4.12 -64.57 -43.31
CA SER A 7 2.94 -64.06 -42.61
C SER A 7 1.75 -65.02 -42.71
N LEU A 8 0.81 -64.96 -41.75
CA LEU A 8 -0.62 -65.39 -41.74
C LEU A 8 -1.12 -65.07 -40.30
N GLY A 9 -2.15 -64.31 -39.94
CA GLY A 9 -3.32 -63.75 -40.61
C GLY A 9 -4.60 -64.23 -39.88
N PHE A 10 -5.18 -63.44 -38.95
CA PHE A 10 -6.66 -63.28 -38.81
C PHE A 10 -7.08 -62.20 -37.78
N SER A 11 -8.24 -61.61 -38.08
CA SER A 11 -9.01 -60.47 -37.51
C SER A 11 -9.49 -60.71 -36.06
N ILE A 12 -9.80 -59.71 -35.21
CA ILE A 12 -11.09 -58.97 -35.14
C ILE A 12 -10.99 -57.71 -34.24
N ARG A 13 -11.31 -56.55 -34.84
CA ARG A 13 -12.20 -55.44 -34.43
C ARG A 13 -12.33 -55.03 -32.94
N THR A 14 -11.89 -53.81 -32.60
CA THR A 14 -12.57 -52.93 -31.61
C THR A 14 -12.56 -51.45 -32.05
N LYS A 15 -13.59 -50.71 -31.61
CA LYS A 15 -14.11 -49.43 -32.14
C LYS A 15 -13.30 -48.20 -31.74
N SER A 16 -13.21 -47.24 -32.67
CA SER A 16 -12.94 -45.81 -32.43
C SER A 16 -14.25 -45.03 -32.26
N PRO A 17 -14.25 -43.88 -31.56
CA PRO A 17 -15.02 -42.73 -32.03
C PRO A 17 -14.16 -41.48 -32.23
N ASP A 18 -14.21 -40.99 -33.48
CA ASP A 18 -13.75 -39.68 -33.94
C ASP A 18 -14.57 -38.53 -33.35
N ASN A 19 -13.87 -37.45 -33.01
CA ASN A 19 -14.42 -36.17 -32.60
C ASN A 19 -14.37 -35.21 -33.80
N ARG A 20 -15.53 -34.85 -34.38
CA ARG A 20 -15.63 -33.76 -35.38
C ARG A 20 -16.73 -32.77 -34.96
N ILE A 21 -16.30 -31.54 -34.66
CA ILE A 21 -17.16 -30.38 -34.46
C ILE A 21 -17.55 -29.83 -35.84
N ARG A 22 -18.86 -29.72 -36.12
CA ARG A 22 -19.41 -28.99 -37.27
C ARG A 22 -19.78 -27.56 -36.86
N ALA A 23 -19.34 -26.61 -37.67
CA ALA A 23 -19.86 -25.24 -37.70
C ALA A 23 -21.28 -25.22 -38.28
N VAL A 24 -22.16 -24.38 -37.72
CA VAL A 24 -23.42 -23.98 -38.35
C VAL A 24 -23.53 -22.47 -38.28
N ASN A 25 -23.69 -21.90 -39.46
CA ASN A 25 -23.98 -20.50 -39.75
C ASN A 25 -25.49 -20.42 -40.06
N SER A 26 -26.24 -19.51 -39.45
CA SER A 26 -27.56 -19.15 -39.97
C SER A 26 -27.94 -17.71 -39.64
N SER A 27 -28.59 -17.12 -40.63
CA SER A 27 -28.85 -15.71 -40.87
C SER A 27 -30.22 -15.25 -40.37
N ARG A 28 -30.26 -13.95 -40.01
CA ARG A 28 -31.34 -13.01 -39.62
C ARG A 28 -32.78 -13.26 -40.17
N PRO A 29 -33.80 -12.62 -39.58
CA PRO A 29 -34.21 -11.30 -40.10
C PRO A 29 -34.52 -10.20 -39.05
N PHE A 30 -34.60 -8.99 -39.60
CA PHE A 30 -34.90 -7.68 -39.03
C PHE A 30 -36.26 -7.59 -38.32
N LEU A 31 -36.31 -6.83 -37.21
CA LEU A 31 -37.48 -6.06 -36.82
C LEU A 31 -37.02 -4.70 -36.23
N THR A 32 -37.51 -3.64 -36.86
CA THR A 32 -37.30 -2.23 -36.57
C THR A 32 -38.18 -1.78 -35.41
N ARG A 33 -37.60 -1.09 -34.42
CA ARG A 33 -38.35 -0.22 -33.49
C ARG A 33 -37.53 1.03 -33.14
N THR A 34 -37.87 2.10 -33.85
CA THR A 34 -38.01 3.48 -33.38
C THR A 34 -37.21 3.93 -32.15
N ALA A 35 -36.19 4.75 -32.41
CA ALA A 35 -35.57 5.64 -31.45
C ALA A 35 -36.54 6.75 -31.05
N PHE A 36 -36.85 6.86 -29.76
CA PHE A 36 -37.44 8.06 -29.18
C PHE A 36 -36.33 8.88 -28.52
N TRP A 37 -36.08 10.04 -29.12
CA TRP A 37 -35.28 11.11 -28.54
C TRP A 37 -36.10 11.81 -27.46
N PHE A 38 -35.61 11.84 -26.23
CA PHE A 38 -36.00 12.84 -25.24
C PHE A 38 -34.77 13.68 -24.90
N LYS A 39 -34.76 14.90 -25.41
CA LYS A 39 -33.97 16.00 -24.86
C LYS A 39 -34.68 16.54 -23.62
N PRO A 40 -33.97 16.85 -22.54
CA PRO A 40 -34.31 17.99 -21.71
C PRO A 40 -33.35 19.14 -22.06
N ASP A 41 -33.89 20.14 -22.74
CA ASP A 41 -33.26 21.46 -22.86
C ASP A 41 -33.30 22.11 -21.46
N ILE A 42 -32.14 22.21 -20.82
CA ILE A 42 -31.93 23.13 -19.69
C ILE A 42 -30.88 24.13 -20.16
N GLU A 43 -31.35 25.31 -20.56
CA GLU A 43 -30.53 26.48 -20.81
C GLU A 43 -29.91 26.93 -19.47
N VAL A 44 -28.57 26.89 -19.41
CA VAL A 44 -27.80 27.52 -18.33
C VAL A 44 -27.22 28.82 -18.88
N PRO A 45 -27.52 30.00 -18.31
CA PRO A 45 -27.04 31.26 -18.84
C PRO A 45 -25.52 31.38 -18.67
N SER A 46 -24.84 31.71 -19.78
CA SER A 46 -23.41 31.97 -19.84
C SER A 46 -23.07 33.29 -19.14
N THR A 47 -22.61 33.21 -17.89
CA THR A 47 -21.96 34.36 -17.24
C THR A 47 -20.53 34.46 -17.73
N THR A 48 -20.30 35.45 -18.60
CA THR A 48 -18.97 35.85 -19.07
C THR A 48 -18.22 36.51 -17.90
N ILE A 49 -17.33 35.77 -17.24
CA ILE A 49 -16.39 36.36 -16.27
C ILE A 49 -15.27 37.04 -17.06
N LYS A 50 -15.32 38.38 -17.14
CA LYS A 50 -14.20 39.20 -17.59
C LYS A 50 -13.03 39.01 -16.60
N ARG A 51 -11.90 38.50 -17.08
CA ARG A 51 -10.64 38.45 -16.32
C ARG A 51 -10.13 39.88 -16.15
N GLY A 52 -10.18 40.40 -14.92
CA GLY A 52 -9.41 41.58 -14.52
C GLY A 52 -7.94 41.22 -14.23
N PRO A 53 -7.01 42.17 -14.32
CA PRO A 53 -5.59 41.91 -14.06
C PRO A 53 -5.33 41.64 -12.57
N CYS A 54 -4.42 40.69 -12.28
CA CYS A 54 -3.90 40.40 -10.95
C CYS A 54 -3.31 41.65 -10.29
N PRO A 55 -3.58 41.94 -9.00
CA PRO A 55 -2.86 42.96 -8.28
C PRO A 55 -1.45 42.47 -7.91
N SER A 56 -0.50 43.38 -8.06
CA SER A 56 0.91 43.25 -7.69
C SER A 56 1.11 43.12 -6.18
N LEU A 57 2.18 42.40 -5.82
CA LEU A 57 2.67 42.16 -4.47
C LEU A 57 2.83 43.45 -3.66
N ILE A 58 2.11 43.54 -2.53
CA ILE A 58 2.40 44.50 -1.45
C ILE A 58 3.30 43.79 -0.44
N SER A 59 4.50 44.34 -0.27
CA SER A 59 5.49 43.94 0.73
C SER A 59 5.01 44.37 2.13
N ILE A 60 4.74 43.42 3.01
CA ILE A 60 4.53 43.68 4.44
C ILE A 60 5.85 43.43 5.16
N LYS A 61 6.56 44.52 5.52
CA LYS A 61 7.67 44.47 6.47
C LYS A 61 7.11 44.29 7.88
N HIS A 62 7.42 43.18 8.54
CA HIS A 62 7.20 43.03 9.97
C HIS A 62 8.27 43.80 10.75
N HIS A 63 7.82 44.83 11.47
CA HIS A 63 8.59 45.61 12.42
C HIS A 63 8.75 44.81 13.71
N GLN A 64 9.99 44.45 14.07
CA GLN A 64 10.29 43.98 15.42
C GLN A 64 10.21 45.17 16.38
N GLN A 65 9.55 44.98 17.53
CA GLN A 65 9.68 45.84 18.69
C GLN A 65 10.15 45.01 19.87
N SER A 66 11.34 45.37 20.34
CA SER A 66 11.97 44.92 21.56
C SER A 66 11.36 45.63 22.77
N HIS A 67 10.94 44.88 23.79
CA HIS A 67 10.79 45.41 25.14
C HIS A 67 11.50 44.52 26.17
N LEU A 68 12.51 45.12 26.79
CA LEU A 68 13.20 44.72 28.02
C LEU A 68 12.25 44.84 29.21
N PHE A 69 12.25 43.86 30.12
CA PHE A 69 12.20 43.99 31.60
C PHE A 69 12.53 42.57 32.13
N GLY A 70 13.60 42.34 32.89
CA GLY A 70 13.78 42.81 34.27
C GLY A 70 13.61 41.58 35.18
N GLY A 71 14.73 40.98 35.61
CA GLY A 71 14.74 39.68 36.28
C GLY A 71 14.29 39.70 37.74
N LEU A 72 13.84 38.53 38.22
CA LEU A 72 13.87 38.17 39.62
C LEU A 72 14.46 36.75 39.76
N LYS A 73 15.54 36.64 40.52
CA LYS A 73 16.11 35.38 41.03
C LYS A 73 15.22 34.87 42.16
N MET A 74 15.02 33.54 42.24
CA MET A 74 14.69 32.90 43.51
C MET A 74 15.44 31.57 43.65
N SER A 75 16.15 31.47 44.76
CA SER A 75 16.94 30.33 45.25
C SER A 75 16.10 29.45 46.19
N HIS A 76 16.29 28.13 46.09
CA HIS A 76 15.87 27.01 46.95
C HIS A 76 16.16 27.18 48.48
N PRO A 77 15.85 26.24 49.42
CA PRO A 77 14.94 25.06 49.45
C PRO A 77 14.10 24.88 50.77
N ASN A 78 13.25 23.83 50.82
CA ASN A 78 12.70 23.08 51.99
C ASN A 78 11.76 23.77 53.01
N LEU A 79 10.54 23.23 53.19
CA LEU A 79 10.06 22.77 54.52
C LEU A 79 8.75 21.92 54.45
N ILE A 80 8.90 20.66 54.85
CA ILE A 80 8.10 19.88 55.82
C ILE A 80 6.55 19.98 55.82
N VAL A 81 5.99 18.81 55.49
CA VAL A 81 4.71 18.18 55.88
C VAL A 81 4.05 18.69 57.17
N ALA A 82 2.75 19.01 57.09
CA ALA A 82 1.83 18.93 58.22
C ALA A 82 0.57 18.12 57.82
N LEU A 83 0.36 17.01 58.53
CA LEU A 83 -0.84 16.17 58.48
C LEU A 83 -2.07 16.97 58.92
N LEU A 84 -3.18 16.82 58.20
CA LEU A 84 -4.53 16.89 58.77
C LEU A 84 -5.32 15.67 58.33
N ALA A 85 -5.65 14.84 59.31
CA ALA A 85 -6.54 13.70 59.20
C ALA A 85 -8.00 14.17 59.37
N GLY A 86 -8.90 13.56 58.59
CA GLY A 86 -10.30 13.42 58.97
C GLY A 86 -11.30 14.27 58.21
N LEU A 87 -11.82 13.71 57.10
CA LEU A 87 -13.27 13.61 56.86
C LEU A 87 -13.49 12.68 55.66
N VAL A 88 -14.04 11.51 55.95
CA VAL A 88 -14.55 10.56 54.95
C VAL A 88 -15.82 11.18 54.36
N GLY A 89 -15.65 11.93 53.27
CA GLY A 89 -16.73 12.37 52.40
C GLY A 89 -16.56 11.68 51.06
N SER A 90 -17.49 10.77 50.72
CA SER A 90 -17.56 10.08 49.43
C SER A 90 -17.62 11.10 48.28
N SER A 91 -16.46 11.47 47.78
CA SER A 91 -16.31 12.28 46.58
C SER A 91 -16.15 11.29 45.44
N ALA A 92 -17.19 11.13 44.64
CA ALA A 92 -17.04 10.50 43.33
C ALA A 92 -16.01 11.34 42.57
N ALA A 93 -14.77 10.85 42.51
CA ALA A 93 -13.77 11.40 41.62
C ALA A 93 -14.27 11.12 40.21
N ALA A 94 -14.92 12.11 39.59
CA ALA A 94 -15.09 12.12 38.16
C ALA A 94 -13.69 12.11 37.56
N ALA A 95 -13.24 10.94 37.11
CA ALA A 95 -12.07 10.85 36.26
C ALA A 95 -12.40 11.64 35.00
N VAL A 96 -11.95 12.89 34.94
CA VAL A 96 -11.92 13.65 33.69
C VAL A 96 -10.89 12.94 32.83
N SER A 97 -11.38 12.06 31.95
CA SER A 97 -10.58 11.45 30.90
C SER A 97 -10.19 12.57 29.95
N LEU A 98 -9.04 13.19 30.18
CA LEU A 98 -8.38 14.05 29.22
C LEU A 98 -7.80 13.14 28.13
N THR A 99 -8.64 12.62 27.25
CA THR A 99 -8.15 12.23 25.92
C THR A 99 -7.92 13.54 25.19
N PRO A 100 -6.66 13.93 24.87
CA PRO A 100 -6.49 14.94 23.85
C PRO A 100 -7.10 14.33 22.60
N GLU A 101 -8.29 14.81 22.21
CA GLU A 101 -8.75 14.61 20.85
C GLU A 101 -7.74 15.37 19.99
N LEU A 102 -6.75 14.62 19.48
CA LEU A 102 -5.92 15.08 18.39
C LEU A 102 -6.90 15.36 17.26
N ASN A 103 -7.32 16.62 17.15
CA ASN A 103 -8.09 17.12 16.02
C ASN A 103 -7.13 17.21 14.82
N LEU A 104 -6.64 16.06 14.39
CA LEU A 104 -6.06 15.88 13.09
C LEU A 104 -7.21 16.01 12.10
N PHE A 105 -7.25 17.14 11.40
CA PHE A 105 -8.26 17.38 10.38
C PHE A 105 -8.13 16.29 9.32
N ARG A 106 -9.17 15.45 9.23
CA ARG A 106 -9.28 14.45 8.17
C ARG A 106 -9.08 15.14 6.82
N ARG A 107 -8.15 14.61 6.02
CA ARG A 107 -7.95 15.08 4.65
C ARG A 107 -8.95 14.37 3.73
N ASP A 108 -9.94 15.11 3.25
CA ASP A 108 -10.82 14.64 2.21
C ASP A 108 -10.21 14.92 0.83
N PRO A 109 -10.30 13.99 -0.14
CA PRO A 109 -11.10 12.76 -0.12
C PRO A 109 -10.29 11.47 0.13
N VAL A 110 -9.64 11.30 1.29
CA VAL A 110 -8.95 10.05 1.63
C VAL A 110 -9.90 9.11 2.40
N PRO A 111 -10.04 7.84 2.00
CA PRO A 111 -10.80 6.86 2.78
C PRO A 111 -10.12 6.59 4.12
N THR A 112 -10.92 6.29 5.14
CA THR A 112 -10.40 5.72 6.39
C THR A 112 -9.88 4.31 6.15
N HIS A 113 -8.79 3.93 6.83
CA HIS A 113 -8.25 2.58 6.71
C HIS A 113 -9.30 1.52 7.09
N LEU A 114 -9.17 0.35 6.47
CA LEU A 114 -9.89 -0.84 6.92
C LEU A 114 -9.27 -1.31 8.24
N PRO A 115 -10.07 -1.88 9.15
CA PRO A 115 -9.50 -2.52 10.33
C PRO A 115 -8.52 -3.62 9.91
N GLY A 116 -7.39 -3.70 10.61
CA GLY A 116 -6.37 -4.72 10.34
C GLY A 116 -6.92 -6.13 10.52
N CYS A 117 -6.53 -7.03 9.61
CA CYS A 117 -6.89 -8.45 9.67
C CYS A 117 -5.86 -9.22 8.85
N SER A 118 -4.90 -9.84 9.53
CA SER A 118 -3.75 -10.45 8.86
C SER A 118 -3.34 -11.79 9.47
N ASN A 119 -2.72 -12.63 8.65
CA ASN A 119 -2.17 -13.89 9.11
C ASN A 119 -0.92 -13.66 9.98
N PRO A 120 -0.60 -14.55 10.93
CA PRO A 120 0.53 -14.37 11.84
C PRO A 120 1.87 -14.13 11.14
N ASP A 121 2.17 -14.88 10.08
CA ASP A 121 3.42 -14.70 9.33
C ASP A 121 3.44 -13.39 8.52
N ASP A 122 2.30 -12.96 7.99
CA ASP A 122 2.21 -11.66 7.29
C ASP A 122 2.45 -10.51 8.28
N SER A 123 1.93 -10.60 9.51
CA SER A 123 2.25 -9.64 10.58
C SER A 123 3.73 -9.69 10.99
N LYS A 124 4.27 -10.90 11.20
CA LYS A 124 5.64 -11.12 11.69
C LYS A 124 6.71 -10.55 10.75
N PHE A 125 6.47 -10.63 9.44
CA PHE A 125 7.44 -10.25 8.41
C PHE A 125 7.09 -8.94 7.71
N GLN A 126 6.08 -8.20 8.18
CA GLN A 126 5.71 -6.91 7.61
C GLN A 126 6.90 -5.94 7.64
N PRO A 127 7.27 -5.33 6.50
CA PRO A 127 8.27 -4.28 6.49
C PRO A 127 7.84 -3.09 7.34
N VAL A 128 8.82 -2.44 7.97
CA VAL A 128 8.62 -1.12 8.56
C VAL A 128 9.16 -0.06 7.61
N LEU A 129 8.41 1.04 7.50
CA LEU A 129 8.73 2.12 6.58
C LEU A 129 9.27 3.35 7.29
N ASP A 130 10.15 4.06 6.59
CA ASP A 130 10.30 5.49 6.70
C ASP A 130 10.11 6.12 5.30
N PHE A 131 10.02 7.44 5.25
CA PHE A 131 9.72 8.19 4.03
C PHE A 131 10.64 9.40 3.96
N ASP A 132 11.46 9.47 2.92
CA ASP A 132 12.19 10.71 2.62
C ASP A 132 11.16 11.84 2.46
N ARG A 133 11.58 13.09 2.68
CA ARG A 133 10.67 14.26 2.70
C ARG A 133 10.11 14.66 1.32
N ASP A 134 10.40 13.85 0.31
CA ASP A 134 10.15 14.13 -1.10
C ASP A 134 8.97 13.36 -1.69
N GLY A 135 8.08 12.82 -0.86
CA GLY A 135 6.90 12.07 -1.30
C GLY A 135 5.76 12.01 -0.27
N CYS A 136 4.66 11.39 -0.68
CA CYS A 136 3.49 11.13 0.17
C CYS A 136 3.76 10.07 1.24
N TYR A 137 2.89 10.01 2.25
CA TYR A 137 2.75 8.79 3.06
C TYR A 137 1.87 7.77 2.34
N ASN A 138 2.01 6.48 2.69
CA ASN A 138 1.07 5.48 2.22
C ASN A 138 -0.25 5.64 2.97
N VAL A 139 -1.36 5.62 2.22
CA VAL A 139 -2.72 5.79 2.75
C VAL A 139 -3.63 4.69 2.19
N PRO A 140 -4.88 4.56 2.64
CA PRO A 140 -5.76 3.51 2.18
C PRO A 140 -6.17 3.77 0.73
N ALA A 141 -6.12 2.72 -0.08
CA ALA A 141 -6.62 2.71 -1.45
C ALA A 141 -8.15 2.56 -1.51
N ILE A 142 -8.76 1.98 -0.47
CA ILE A 142 -10.20 1.73 -0.40
C ILE A 142 -10.72 1.81 1.04
N GLY A 143 -11.88 2.45 1.23
CA GLY A 143 -12.60 2.50 2.50
C GLY A 143 -13.61 1.37 2.67
N ALA A 144 -14.15 1.18 3.87
CA ALA A 144 -15.07 0.08 4.18
C ALA A 144 -16.39 0.12 3.39
N ASP A 145 -16.78 1.29 2.92
CA ASP A 145 -17.94 1.54 2.04
C ASP A 145 -17.65 1.26 0.56
N GLY A 146 -16.42 0.88 0.21
CA GLY A 146 -15.96 0.68 -1.15
C GLY A 146 -15.57 1.97 -1.88
N PHE A 147 -15.48 3.10 -1.17
CA PHE A 147 -14.93 4.34 -1.72
C PHE A 147 -13.44 4.13 -2.04
N LEU A 148 -13.09 4.26 -3.32
CA LEU A 148 -11.71 4.17 -3.79
C LEU A 148 -11.04 5.52 -3.67
N ASN A 149 -9.80 5.53 -3.20
CA ASN A 149 -9.01 6.74 -3.12
C ASN A 149 -8.81 7.34 -4.54
N PRO A 150 -9.29 8.57 -4.79
CA PRO A 150 -9.18 9.19 -6.11
C PRO A 150 -7.74 9.65 -6.43
N GLY A 151 -6.81 9.50 -5.47
CA GLY A 151 -5.45 9.99 -5.55
C GLY A 151 -5.39 11.51 -5.43
N ALA A 152 -4.17 12.03 -5.49
CA ALA A 152 -3.89 13.45 -5.37
C ALA A 152 -3.37 13.96 -6.71
N GLY A 153 -4.20 14.73 -7.42
CA GLY A 153 -3.73 15.42 -8.62
C GLY A 153 -2.72 16.52 -8.26
N CYS A 154 -1.94 16.97 -9.24
CA CYS A 154 -0.96 18.04 -9.00
C CYS A 154 -1.54 19.36 -8.43
N ARG A 155 -2.85 19.61 -8.57
CA ARG A 155 -3.51 20.76 -7.93
C ARG A 155 -3.54 20.69 -6.40
N ALA A 156 -3.30 19.52 -5.80
CA ALA A 156 -3.20 19.33 -4.37
C ALA A 156 -1.88 19.89 -3.77
N GLY A 157 -0.93 20.28 -4.63
CA GLY A 157 0.33 20.90 -4.24
C GLY A 157 1.36 20.76 -5.35
N SER A 158 2.14 21.82 -5.62
CA SER A 158 3.17 21.82 -6.67
C SER A 158 4.43 21.04 -6.30
N SER A 159 4.56 20.61 -5.04
CA SER A 159 5.63 19.76 -4.54
C SER A 159 5.19 18.29 -4.44
N PRO A 160 6.14 17.34 -4.50
CA PRO A 160 5.87 15.91 -4.41
C PRO A 160 5.11 15.49 -3.14
N GLU A 161 5.41 16.09 -2.01
CA GLU A 161 4.78 15.82 -0.71
C GLU A 161 3.51 16.66 -0.46
N GLY A 162 3.30 17.70 -1.27
CA GLY A 162 2.22 18.67 -1.08
C GLY A 162 0.83 18.03 -1.15
N GLY A 163 0.07 18.15 -0.06
CA GLY A 163 -1.32 17.69 0.03
C GLY A 163 -1.51 16.18 0.21
N CYS A 164 -0.45 15.43 0.55
CA CYS A 164 -0.48 13.98 0.80
C CYS A 164 0.55 13.50 1.85
N ARG A 165 1.12 14.43 2.61
CA ARG A 165 2.11 14.18 3.66
C ARG A 165 1.80 15.02 4.89
N ASP A 166 0.72 14.71 5.58
CA ASP A 166 0.44 15.25 6.92
C ASP A 166 0.42 14.13 7.98
N GLU A 167 0.32 14.52 9.25
CA GLU A 167 0.29 13.57 10.37
C GLU A 167 -0.97 12.68 10.34
N TRP A 168 -2.08 13.18 9.78
CA TRP A 168 -3.31 12.41 9.64
C TRP A 168 -3.15 11.31 8.60
N ASP A 169 -2.50 11.59 7.47
CA ASP A 169 -2.18 10.62 6.43
C ASP A 169 -1.35 9.46 7.00
N LEU A 170 -0.35 9.78 7.82
CA LEU A 170 0.49 8.79 8.48
C LEU A 170 -0.27 7.97 9.53
N LEU A 171 -1.20 8.59 10.27
CA LEU A 171 -2.06 7.88 11.22
C LEU A 171 -3.08 6.96 10.51
N ASN A 172 -3.50 7.36 9.32
CA ASN A 172 -4.50 6.66 8.51
C ASN A 172 -3.86 5.64 7.56
N ASP A 173 -2.61 5.22 7.78
CA ASP A 173 -1.92 4.31 6.88
C ASP A 173 -2.66 2.95 6.71
N GLN A 174 -2.40 2.29 5.58
CA GLN A 174 -2.81 0.91 5.36
C GLN A 174 -1.75 0.15 4.56
N VAL A 175 -1.56 -1.11 4.91
CA VAL A 175 -0.71 -2.08 4.20
C VAL A 175 -1.55 -3.27 3.76
N TYR A 176 -1.32 -3.72 2.53
CA TYR A 176 -2.03 -4.85 1.92
C TYR A 176 -1.06 -6.00 1.70
N ALA A 177 -1.42 -7.24 2.07
CA ALA A 177 -0.55 -8.39 1.86
C ALA A 177 -1.21 -9.47 1.01
N ARG A 178 -0.42 -10.09 0.13
CA ARG A 178 -0.76 -11.36 -0.50
C ARG A 178 0.43 -12.30 -0.43
N THR A 179 0.16 -13.51 0.07
CA THR A 179 1.17 -14.54 0.26
C THR A 179 0.94 -15.68 -0.71
N ARG A 180 2.03 -16.23 -1.25
CA ARG A 180 2.05 -17.49 -2.01
C ARG A 180 3.08 -18.43 -1.39
N CYS A 181 2.68 -19.67 -1.12
CA CYS A 181 3.54 -20.68 -0.50
C CYS A 181 3.47 -22.02 -1.24
N ASN A 182 4.64 -22.60 -1.47
CA ASN A 182 4.83 -23.97 -1.96
C ASN A 182 6.30 -24.37 -1.81
N ASN A 183 6.58 -25.67 -1.82
CA ASN A 183 7.94 -26.22 -1.83
C ASN A 183 8.84 -25.68 -0.69
N GLY A 184 8.26 -25.49 0.51
CA GLY A 184 8.96 -25.01 1.70
C GLY A 184 9.28 -23.51 1.72
N TRP A 185 8.90 -22.78 0.67
CA TRP A 185 9.06 -21.33 0.53
C TRP A 185 7.71 -20.61 0.62
N CYS A 186 7.73 -19.39 1.14
CA CYS A 186 6.65 -18.43 0.97
C CYS A 186 7.20 -17.09 0.48
N ALA A 187 6.45 -16.44 -0.40
CA ALA A 187 6.63 -15.06 -0.78
C ALA A 187 5.50 -14.23 -0.16
N HIS A 188 5.82 -13.41 0.83
CA HIS A 188 4.89 -12.45 1.45
C HIS A 188 5.05 -11.12 0.74
N MET A 189 4.16 -10.79 -0.21
CA MET A 189 4.17 -9.52 -0.92
C MET A 189 3.29 -8.52 -0.19
N TYR A 190 3.88 -7.42 0.25
CA TYR A 190 3.23 -6.27 0.85
C TYR A 190 3.10 -5.18 -0.20
N GLY A 191 1.97 -4.48 -0.20
CA GLY A 191 1.64 -3.37 -1.08
C GLY A 191 1.29 -2.13 -0.30
N TYR A 192 1.75 -1.00 -0.81
CA TYR A 192 1.59 0.31 -0.23
C TYR A 192 1.08 1.24 -1.32
N TYR A 193 -0.04 1.90 -1.06
CA TYR A 193 -0.63 2.85 -1.98
C TYR A 193 -0.26 4.27 -1.57
N PHE A 194 0.22 5.05 -2.53
CA PHE A 194 0.42 6.48 -2.38
C PHE A 194 -0.50 7.20 -3.36
N GLU A 195 -1.01 8.35 -2.95
CA GLU A 195 -2.00 9.05 -3.77
C GLU A 195 -1.44 9.60 -5.07
N LYS A 196 -0.12 9.77 -5.13
CA LYS A 196 0.57 10.31 -6.28
C LYS A 196 2.07 10.01 -6.25
N ASP A 197 2.67 10.06 -7.42
CA ASP A 197 4.10 10.04 -7.64
C ASP A 197 4.46 11.15 -8.63
N TRP A 198 5.04 12.23 -8.11
CA TRP A 198 5.50 13.36 -8.94
C TRP A 198 6.91 13.75 -8.59
N ARG A 199 7.62 14.20 -9.61
CA ARG A 199 8.86 14.93 -9.45
C ARG A 199 8.59 16.38 -9.06
N ASP A 200 9.58 17.03 -8.45
CA ASP A 200 9.58 18.49 -8.23
C ASP A 200 9.24 19.26 -9.52
N GLY A 201 8.19 20.09 -9.45
CA GLY A 201 7.85 21.11 -10.44
C GLY A 201 6.65 20.82 -11.35
N LEU A 202 5.80 21.85 -11.52
CA LEU A 202 4.78 22.10 -12.56
C LEU A 202 3.96 20.92 -13.13
N CYS A 203 3.77 19.83 -12.38
CA CYS A 203 2.90 18.71 -12.80
C CYS A 203 3.37 17.97 -14.06
N ALA A 204 4.59 18.19 -14.55
CA ALA A 204 4.98 17.78 -15.90
C ALA A 204 5.42 16.31 -15.98
N ILE A 205 5.93 15.74 -14.89
CA ILE A 205 6.52 14.41 -14.83
C ILE A 205 6.02 13.71 -13.56
N GLY A 206 5.18 12.70 -13.74
CA GLY A 206 4.54 11.94 -12.66
C GLY A 206 3.15 11.44 -13.03
N HIS A 207 2.46 10.83 -12.06
CA HIS A 207 1.10 10.34 -12.21
C HIS A 207 0.31 10.35 -10.91
N VAL A 208 -1.01 10.45 -11.05
CA VAL A 208 -1.94 10.15 -9.95
C VAL A 208 -1.83 8.66 -9.65
N HIS A 209 -1.87 8.33 -8.35
CA HIS A 209 -1.68 7.01 -7.80
C HIS A 209 -0.25 6.51 -7.91
N ASP A 210 0.17 5.78 -6.89
CA ASP A 210 1.37 4.96 -6.91
C ASP A 210 1.14 3.70 -6.08
N TRP A 211 1.82 2.63 -6.46
CA TRP A 211 1.76 1.33 -5.82
C TRP A 211 3.15 0.72 -5.75
N GLU A 212 3.71 0.71 -4.56
CA GLU A 212 5.00 0.08 -4.31
C GLU A 212 4.85 -1.19 -3.47
N HIS A 213 5.83 -2.08 -3.61
CA HIS A 213 5.76 -3.43 -3.12
C HIS A 213 7.07 -3.90 -2.48
N VAL A 214 6.93 -4.68 -1.41
CA VAL A 214 8.05 -5.39 -0.80
C VAL A 214 7.69 -6.86 -0.70
N VAL A 215 8.57 -7.75 -1.17
CA VAL A 215 8.41 -9.20 -1.03
C VAL A 215 9.41 -9.72 0.00
N VAL A 216 8.91 -10.27 1.11
CA VAL A 216 9.74 -11.02 2.05
C VAL A 216 9.64 -12.50 1.71
N TRP A 217 10.76 -13.08 1.28
CA TRP A 217 10.87 -14.50 1.00
C TRP A 217 11.27 -15.23 2.27
N THR A 218 10.44 -16.19 2.68
CA THR A 218 10.68 -16.98 3.88
C THR A 218 10.80 -18.45 3.53
N ARG A 219 11.52 -19.18 4.38
CA ARG A 219 11.68 -20.63 4.29
C ARG A 219 11.45 -21.24 5.66
N VAL A 220 10.96 -22.48 5.68
CA VAL A 220 10.91 -23.27 6.91
C VAL A 220 12.31 -23.84 7.19
N GLU A 221 12.85 -23.51 8.36
CA GLU A 221 14.12 -24.02 8.90
C GLU A 221 13.88 -24.46 10.34
N ASN A 222 14.26 -25.70 10.69
CA ASN A 222 14.08 -26.26 12.03
C ASN A 222 12.64 -26.13 12.58
N GLY A 223 11.64 -26.31 11.72
CA GLY A 223 10.23 -26.19 12.07
C GLY A 223 9.72 -24.76 12.25
N GLN A 224 10.56 -23.74 12.00
CA GLN A 224 10.19 -22.33 12.10
C GLN A 224 10.29 -21.63 10.76
N ARG A 225 9.39 -20.68 10.51
CA ARG A 225 9.48 -19.79 9.34
C ARG A 225 10.48 -18.68 9.61
N VAL A 226 11.45 -18.53 8.71
CA VAL A 226 12.54 -17.56 8.78
C VAL A 226 12.62 -16.78 7.48
N ALA A 227 12.74 -15.45 7.56
CA ALA A 227 13.00 -14.62 6.38
C ALA A 227 14.40 -14.94 5.81
N LYS A 228 14.53 -15.03 4.49
CA LYS A 228 15.78 -15.36 3.80
C LYS A 228 16.19 -14.28 2.82
N TYR A 229 15.22 -13.64 2.15
CA TYR A 229 15.46 -12.54 1.23
C TYR A 229 14.37 -11.50 1.35
N VAL A 230 14.71 -10.26 0.97
CA VAL A 230 13.78 -9.16 0.85
C VAL A 230 13.97 -8.56 -0.53
N ALA A 231 12.87 -8.35 -1.25
CA ALA A 231 12.85 -7.72 -2.56
C ALA A 231 12.03 -6.43 -2.46
N ALA A 232 12.62 -5.28 -2.76
CA ALA A 232 11.94 -3.98 -2.75
C ALA A 232 11.73 -3.50 -4.19
N SER A 233 10.52 -3.06 -4.53
CA SER A 233 10.21 -2.58 -5.88
C SER A 233 10.91 -1.26 -6.19
N ALA A 234 11.33 -1.13 -7.43
CA ALA A 234 11.86 0.10 -8.00
C ALA A 234 11.60 0.10 -9.52
N HIS A 235 10.76 1.03 -10.00
CA HIS A 235 10.50 1.25 -11.43
C HIS A 235 10.11 -0.02 -12.20
N GLY A 236 9.21 -0.83 -11.64
CA GLY A 236 8.71 -2.07 -12.24
C GLY A 236 9.66 -3.28 -12.16
N LYS A 237 10.79 -3.13 -11.45
CA LYS A 237 11.76 -4.19 -11.09
C LYS A 237 11.81 -4.35 -9.57
N TYR A 238 12.64 -5.28 -9.10
CA TYR A 238 12.90 -5.51 -7.68
C TYR A 238 14.39 -5.53 -7.38
N ASN A 239 14.81 -4.77 -6.37
CA ASN A 239 16.12 -4.87 -5.76
C ASN A 239 16.07 -5.94 -4.67
N ILE A 240 16.91 -6.97 -4.75
CA ILE A 240 16.84 -8.14 -3.86
C ILE A 240 18.08 -8.19 -2.96
N LYS A 241 17.87 -8.33 -1.65
CA LYS A 241 18.93 -8.57 -0.67
C LYS A 241 18.71 -9.87 0.10
N SER A 242 19.80 -10.59 0.34
CA SER A 242 19.82 -11.73 1.26
C SER A 242 19.71 -11.26 2.71
N ARG A 243 19.13 -12.08 3.59
CA ARG A 243 19.19 -11.86 5.05
C ARG A 243 20.62 -11.79 5.58
N THR A 244 21.57 -12.44 4.90
CA THR A 244 23.00 -12.41 5.26
C THR A 244 23.74 -11.20 4.70
N ASP A 245 23.09 -10.36 3.91
CA ASP A 245 23.64 -9.08 3.48
C ASP A 245 23.68 -8.12 4.68
N SER A 246 24.88 -7.67 5.07
CA SER A 246 25.07 -6.78 6.22
C SER A 246 24.42 -5.41 6.04
N SER A 247 24.12 -5.02 4.81
CA SER A 247 23.43 -3.77 4.49
C SER A 247 21.90 -3.90 4.53
N LEU A 248 21.34 -5.11 4.71
CA LEU A 248 19.92 -5.29 4.96
C LEU A 248 19.64 -5.13 6.46
N ARG A 249 18.95 -4.04 6.80
CA ARG A 249 18.64 -3.67 8.18
C ARG A 249 17.25 -4.17 8.60
N TRP A 250 17.11 -4.50 9.88
CA TRP A 250 15.90 -5.07 10.45
C TRP A 250 15.46 -4.30 11.70
N HIS A 251 14.16 -4.13 11.87
CA HIS A 251 13.51 -3.75 13.12
C HIS A 251 12.95 -5.00 13.80
N GLY A 252 13.21 -5.19 15.09
CA GLY A 252 12.78 -6.38 15.84
C GLY A 252 13.32 -7.72 15.32
N GLY A 253 14.28 -7.71 14.39
CA GLY A 253 14.89 -8.92 13.79
C GLY A 253 14.08 -9.59 12.66
N THR A 254 12.82 -9.20 12.45
CA THR A 254 11.90 -9.81 11.46
C THR A 254 11.27 -8.82 10.48
N HIS A 255 11.28 -7.52 10.79
CA HIS A 255 10.71 -6.48 9.94
C HIS A 255 11.83 -5.79 9.14
N PRO A 256 11.93 -5.98 7.82
CA PRO A 256 12.94 -5.25 7.05
C PRO A 256 12.65 -3.74 7.07
N LYS A 257 13.70 -2.95 7.21
CA LYS A 257 13.62 -1.47 7.15
C LYS A 257 13.69 -1.01 5.70
N ILE A 258 12.63 -0.37 5.23
CA ILE A 258 12.47 0.09 3.84
C ILE A 258 12.16 1.58 3.85
N VAL A 259 12.65 2.32 2.86
CA VAL A 259 12.39 3.75 2.72
C VAL A 259 11.71 4.00 1.38
N TYR A 260 10.59 4.73 1.40
CA TYR A 260 10.00 5.33 0.21
C TYR A 260 10.69 6.66 -0.07
N HIS A 261 11.16 6.84 -1.29
CA HIS A 261 11.92 8.02 -1.67
C HIS A 261 11.74 8.34 -3.14
N ARG A 262 12.02 9.58 -3.51
CA ARG A 262 12.23 9.94 -4.91
C ARG A 262 13.55 9.39 -5.41
N ASP A 263 13.50 8.57 -6.44
CA ASP A 263 14.69 8.01 -7.07
C ASP A 263 15.13 8.87 -8.26
N ASP A 264 15.93 9.89 -7.97
CA ASP A 264 16.48 10.80 -9.00
C ASP A 264 17.34 10.05 -10.04
N ALA A 265 17.96 8.92 -9.68
CA ALA A 265 18.71 8.08 -10.62
C ALA A 265 17.79 7.23 -11.51
N GLY A 266 16.57 6.95 -11.04
CA GLY A 266 15.51 6.21 -11.74
C GLY A 266 14.58 7.05 -12.61
N GLY A 267 14.88 8.33 -12.83
CA GLY A 267 14.05 9.24 -13.62
C GLY A 267 13.22 10.22 -12.79
N GLY A 268 13.37 10.21 -11.47
CA GLY A 268 12.76 11.17 -10.53
C GLY A 268 11.33 10.84 -10.12
N THR A 269 10.84 9.63 -10.45
CA THR A 269 9.68 9.00 -9.83
C THR A 269 10.08 8.28 -8.54
N HIS A 270 9.11 7.89 -7.73
CA HIS A 270 9.38 7.23 -6.46
C HIS A 270 9.73 5.75 -6.63
N ALA A 271 10.39 5.22 -5.61
CA ALA A 271 10.70 3.81 -5.48
C ALA A 271 10.93 3.44 -4.01
N PHE A 272 10.89 2.15 -3.70
CA PHE A 272 11.45 1.65 -2.46
C PHE A 272 12.96 1.44 -2.55
N ARG A 273 13.66 1.78 -1.47
CA ARG A 273 15.05 1.41 -1.21
C ARG A 273 15.19 0.73 0.14
N PHE A 274 16.24 -0.07 0.28
CA PHE A 274 16.63 -0.57 1.60
C PHE A 274 17.17 0.60 2.44
N ALA A 275 16.79 0.62 3.72
CA ALA A 275 17.29 1.62 4.64
C ALA A 275 18.82 1.56 4.77
N ARG A 276 19.41 2.73 4.96
CA ARG A 276 20.80 3.02 5.28
C ARG A 276 20.92 3.33 6.78
N ALA A 277 22.13 3.60 7.23
CA ALA A 277 22.38 3.88 8.65
C ALA A 277 21.85 5.24 9.12
N ASP A 278 21.91 6.22 8.25
CA ASP A 278 21.40 7.59 8.44
C ASP A 278 19.87 7.66 8.50
N ASP A 279 19.15 6.72 7.90
CA ASP A 279 17.68 6.65 7.97
C ASP A 279 17.14 6.27 9.38
N ASP A 280 18.00 6.06 10.38
CA ASP A 280 17.53 6.09 11.78
C ASP A 280 17.25 7.52 12.26
N ASN A 281 17.67 8.54 11.50
CA ASN A 281 17.21 9.92 11.63
C ASN A 281 15.88 10.09 10.90
N LEU A 282 14.84 9.52 11.50
CA LEU A 282 13.54 9.34 10.88
C LEU A 282 12.90 10.66 10.43
N GLU A 283 12.38 10.68 9.21
CA GLU A 283 11.88 11.89 8.56
C GLU A 283 10.35 12.02 8.56
N ASN A 284 9.65 10.99 9.03
CA ASN A 284 8.20 10.99 9.20
C ASN A 284 7.73 11.75 10.46
N HIS A 285 6.46 12.15 10.50
CA HIS A 285 5.89 12.96 11.60
C HIS A 285 5.96 12.30 12.97
N PHE A 286 6.01 10.97 13.05
CA PHE A 286 6.04 10.26 14.33
C PHE A 286 7.45 10.01 14.85
N GLY A 287 8.49 10.24 14.04
CA GLY A 287 9.88 9.99 14.44
C GLY A 287 10.12 8.52 14.85
N THR A 288 9.34 7.59 14.31
CA THR A 288 9.48 6.14 14.51
C THR A 288 9.44 5.40 13.18
N TRP A 289 10.02 4.20 13.11
CA TRP A 289 9.76 3.27 12.02
C TRP A 289 8.28 2.89 12.02
N ILE A 290 7.61 3.00 10.87
CA ILE A 290 6.15 2.84 10.76
C ILE A 290 5.83 1.40 10.38
N GLN A 291 5.16 0.69 11.30
CA GLN A 291 4.51 -0.57 11.00
C GLN A 291 3.02 -0.33 10.80
N GLY A 292 2.58 -0.38 9.56
CA GLY A 292 1.24 0.02 9.20
C GLY A 292 0.11 -0.95 9.55
N VAL A 293 -1.14 -0.50 9.44
CA VAL A 293 -2.31 -1.36 9.65
C VAL A 293 -2.38 -2.39 8.52
N LEU A 294 -2.25 -3.68 8.85
CA LEU A 294 -2.10 -4.74 7.84
C LEU A 294 -3.39 -5.51 7.56
N ILE A 295 -3.70 -5.68 6.28
CA ILE A 295 -4.76 -6.59 5.81
C ILE A 295 -4.22 -7.65 4.84
N SER A 296 -4.37 -8.93 5.19
CA SER A 296 -4.02 -10.04 4.30
C SER A 296 -5.07 -10.23 3.20
N TYR A 297 -4.71 -10.89 2.09
CA TYR A 297 -5.56 -11.08 0.91
C TYR A 297 -6.92 -11.73 1.20
N ARG A 298 -6.97 -12.63 2.19
CA ARG A 298 -8.20 -13.28 2.68
C ARG A 298 -8.76 -12.63 3.95
N GLY A 299 -8.15 -11.53 4.38
CA GLY A 299 -8.55 -10.75 5.55
C GLY A 299 -9.43 -9.55 5.26
N TYR A 300 -9.73 -9.26 3.98
CA TYR A 300 -10.70 -8.21 3.63
C TYR A 300 -12.08 -8.49 4.25
N PRO A 301 -12.81 -7.45 4.71
CA PRO A 301 -14.17 -7.57 5.22
C PRO A 301 -15.10 -8.35 4.28
N SER A 302 -14.95 -8.15 2.96
CA SER A 302 -15.63 -8.93 1.95
C SER A 302 -14.75 -9.14 0.72
N GLU A 303 -15.04 -10.20 -0.04
CA GLU A 303 -14.39 -10.42 -1.33
C GLU A 303 -14.75 -9.33 -2.34
N TRP A 304 -15.97 -8.78 -2.26
CA TRP A 304 -16.38 -7.66 -3.09
C TRP A 304 -15.45 -6.47 -2.90
N LEU A 305 -15.13 -6.11 -1.65
CA LEU A 305 -14.26 -4.97 -1.33
C LEU A 305 -12.84 -5.19 -1.88
N ARG A 306 -12.27 -6.37 -1.63
CA ARG A 306 -10.98 -6.78 -2.20
C ARG A 306 -10.98 -6.67 -3.72
N ASN A 307 -11.95 -7.30 -4.36
CA ASN A 307 -12.02 -7.38 -5.82
C ASN A 307 -12.28 -5.99 -6.43
N ARG A 308 -13.02 -5.11 -5.76
CA ARG A 308 -13.25 -3.72 -6.17
C ARG A 308 -11.95 -2.92 -6.24
N MET A 309 -11.08 -3.06 -5.24
CA MET A 309 -9.76 -2.42 -5.22
C MET A 309 -8.82 -3.02 -6.28
N LEU A 310 -8.72 -4.35 -6.36
CA LEU A 310 -7.80 -5.04 -7.26
C LEU A 310 -8.17 -4.88 -8.75
N SER A 311 -9.46 -4.68 -9.05
CA SER A 311 -9.95 -4.47 -10.42
C SER A 311 -9.99 -3.00 -10.84
N HIS A 312 -9.74 -2.07 -9.92
CA HIS A 312 -9.74 -0.66 -10.27
C HIS A 312 -8.58 -0.29 -11.19
N ASN A 313 -8.82 0.68 -12.08
CA ASN A 313 -7.79 1.24 -12.93
C ASN A 313 -7.06 2.35 -12.17
N TRP A 314 -5.88 2.03 -11.65
CA TRP A 314 -4.99 2.95 -10.93
C TRP A 314 -4.10 3.78 -11.86
N GLY A 315 -4.50 3.95 -13.13
CA GLY A 315 -3.73 4.72 -14.11
C GLY A 315 -2.41 4.05 -14.44
N ALA A 316 -1.30 4.75 -14.19
CA ALA A 316 0.05 4.22 -14.43
C ALA A 316 0.50 3.23 -13.34
N ALA A 317 -0.05 3.33 -12.13
CA ALA A 317 0.30 2.46 -11.02
C ALA A 317 -0.29 1.06 -11.19
N THR A 318 0.46 0.04 -10.78
CA THR A 318 0.03 -1.36 -10.89
C THR A 318 0.21 -2.08 -9.56
N ILE A 319 -0.88 -2.69 -9.07
CA ILE A 319 -0.84 -3.63 -7.95
C ILE A 319 -0.20 -4.94 -8.41
N ASP A 320 0.97 -5.29 -7.87
CA ASP A 320 1.73 -6.47 -8.29
C ASP A 320 1.14 -7.77 -7.75
N PHE A 321 0.25 -7.72 -6.76
CA PHE A 321 -0.45 -8.89 -6.21
C PHE A 321 -1.88 -9.09 -6.74
N LYS A 322 -2.29 -8.43 -7.84
CA LYS A 322 -3.54 -8.79 -8.54
C LYS A 322 -3.35 -10.05 -9.39
N ASP A 323 -4.41 -10.84 -9.55
CA ASP A 323 -4.35 -12.19 -10.15
C ASP A 323 -3.60 -12.25 -11.48
N ALA A 324 -3.85 -11.27 -12.37
CA ALA A 324 -3.29 -11.25 -13.71
C ALA A 324 -1.75 -11.09 -13.77
N VAL A 325 -1.13 -10.50 -12.74
CA VAL A 325 0.31 -10.15 -12.77
C VAL A 325 1.09 -10.77 -11.62
N PHE A 326 0.42 -11.33 -10.60
CA PHE A 326 1.09 -11.81 -9.39
C PHE A 326 2.17 -12.85 -9.65
N GLN A 327 1.92 -13.79 -10.58
CA GLN A 327 2.95 -14.75 -10.98
C GLN A 327 4.19 -14.08 -11.58
N ALA A 328 3.99 -13.11 -12.47
CA ALA A 328 5.08 -12.39 -13.12
C ALA A 328 5.86 -11.52 -12.13
N ALA A 329 5.16 -10.84 -11.21
CA ALA A 329 5.79 -10.05 -10.16
C ALA A 329 6.63 -10.92 -9.22
N LEU A 330 6.10 -12.07 -8.78
CA LEU A 330 6.87 -13.02 -7.98
C LEU A 330 8.11 -13.53 -8.72
N ASN A 331 8.03 -13.78 -10.03
CA ASN A 331 9.21 -14.17 -10.82
C ASN A 331 10.29 -13.10 -10.85
N LYS A 332 9.91 -11.82 -10.96
CA LYS A 332 10.85 -10.69 -10.92
C LYS A 332 11.50 -10.54 -9.55
N ALA A 333 10.73 -10.78 -8.47
CA ALA A 333 11.19 -10.63 -7.10
C ALA A 333 11.93 -11.86 -6.53
N ARG A 334 11.99 -12.98 -7.27
CA ARG A 334 12.44 -14.28 -6.75
C ARG A 334 13.96 -14.37 -6.62
N PRO A 335 14.50 -14.68 -5.42
CA PRO A 335 15.92 -14.95 -5.26
C PRO A 335 16.28 -16.30 -5.89
N ALA A 336 17.53 -16.44 -6.34
CA ALA A 336 18.01 -17.68 -6.97
C ALA A 336 17.87 -18.93 -6.08
N GLU A 337 18.01 -18.78 -4.75
CA GLU A 337 17.88 -19.90 -3.79
C GLU A 337 16.44 -20.45 -3.73
N ALA A 338 15.43 -19.63 -4.03
CA ALA A 338 14.03 -20.07 -4.10
C ALA A 338 13.69 -20.72 -5.45
N SER A 339 14.63 -21.43 -6.07
CA SER A 339 14.45 -22.07 -7.39
C SER A 339 13.33 -23.11 -7.42
N ALA A 340 13.10 -23.80 -6.29
CA ALA A 340 12.01 -24.76 -6.12
C ALA A 340 10.63 -24.09 -5.99
N PHE A 341 10.56 -22.79 -5.69
CA PHE A 341 9.28 -22.09 -5.56
C PHE A 341 8.61 -21.94 -6.93
N ASN A 342 7.39 -22.45 -7.06
CA ASN A 342 6.56 -22.30 -8.24
C ASN A 342 5.63 -21.09 -8.06
N SER A 343 5.93 -20.00 -8.77
CA SER A 343 5.12 -18.78 -8.71
C SER A 343 3.72 -18.95 -9.31
N GLY A 344 3.40 -20.03 -10.02
CA GLY A 344 2.08 -20.28 -10.60
C GLY A 344 1.14 -21.11 -9.71
N THR A 345 1.64 -21.72 -8.63
CA THR A 345 0.83 -22.59 -7.76
C THR A 345 0.74 -22.04 -6.35
N ASP A 346 -0.39 -22.27 -5.71
CA ASP A 346 -0.60 -21.94 -4.31
C ASP A 346 -1.15 -23.15 -3.57
N GLU A 347 -0.32 -23.75 -2.72
CA GLU A 347 -0.62 -25.03 -2.06
C GLU A 347 -0.67 -24.89 -0.54
N GLN A 348 0.02 -23.89 0.01
CA GLN A 348 0.28 -23.78 1.45
C GLN A 348 0.05 -22.37 2.00
N SER A 349 -0.47 -21.43 1.21
CA SER A 349 -0.73 -20.09 1.72
C SER A 349 -1.82 -20.13 2.77
N PRO A 350 -1.71 -19.30 3.83
CA PRO A 350 -2.68 -19.28 4.89
C PRO A 350 -4.09 -18.95 4.39
N GLY A 351 -5.09 -19.48 5.09
CA GLY A 351 -6.51 -19.22 4.84
C GLY A 351 -6.95 -17.81 5.22
N LYS A 352 -8.24 -17.67 5.51
CA LYS A 352 -8.77 -16.46 6.16
C LYS A 352 -8.10 -16.32 7.54
N PRO A 353 -7.55 -15.14 7.90
CA PRO A 353 -7.00 -14.94 9.23
C PRO A 353 -8.07 -15.11 10.32
N ASN A 354 -7.65 -15.59 11.49
CA ASN A 354 -8.52 -15.73 12.65
C ASN A 354 -8.78 -14.37 13.33
N GLY A 355 -9.92 -14.21 13.99
CA GLY A 355 -10.20 -13.03 14.82
C GLY A 355 -10.57 -11.75 14.07
N CYS A 356 -10.85 -11.84 12.77
CA CYS A 356 -11.29 -10.70 11.98
C CYS A 356 -12.77 -10.44 12.20
N GLY A 357 -13.09 -9.47 13.05
CA GLY A 357 -14.46 -9.02 13.31
C GLY A 357 -14.91 -8.01 12.27
N PHE A 358 -15.70 -8.46 11.31
CA PHE A 358 -16.39 -7.62 10.34
C PHE A 358 -17.84 -8.06 10.21
#